data_AF-A0A822YFS9-F1
#
_entry.id   AF-A0A822YFS9-F1
#
_cell.length_a   1.000
_cell.length_b   1.000
_cell.length_c   1.000
_cell.angle_alpha   90.00
_cell.angle_beta   90.00
_cell.angle_gamma   90.00
#
_symmetry.space_group_name_H-M   'P 1'
#
loop_
_entity.id
_entity.type
_entity.pdbx_description
1 polymer ?
#
loop_
_entity_poly.entity_id
_entity_poly.type
_entity_poly.pdbx_seq_one_letter_code
_entity_poly.pdbx_strand_id
1 'polypeptide(L)' 'MQRKWPSYSCPSSDSTPFWAHEWSKHGTCSLSVFDGQYDYFKAGLDLKDKVNILQILKQEGNIILLQA' A
#
# COMPACT_ATOMS: atom_id res chain seq x y z
N MET A 1 3.67 7.64 3.91
CA MET A 1 3.64 6.50 2.98
C MET A 1 4.92 5.68 2.99
N GLN A 2 6.13 6.26 3.12
CA GLN A 2 7.43 5.53 3.06
C GLN A 2 7.45 4.12 3.70
N ARG A 3 6.97 3.97 4.95
CA ARG A 3 7.03 2.67 5.65
C ARG A 3 5.96 1.66 5.23
N LYS A 4 4.83 2.14 4.71
CA LYS A 4 3.63 1.31 4.46
C LYS A 4 3.39 1.04 2.98
N TRP A 5 3.94 1.89 2.12
CA TRP A 5 3.79 1.80 0.66
C TRP A 5 5.09 2.25 -0.04
N PRO A 6 6.23 1.58 0.21
CA PRO A 6 7.50 1.92 -0.45
C PRO A 6 7.52 1.48 -1.92
N SER A 7 8.39 2.13 -2.70
CA SER A 7 8.90 1.59 -3.95
C SER A 7 10.07 0.64 -3.67
N TYR A 8 10.13 -0.47 -4.41
CA TYR A 8 11.26 -1.41 -4.43
C TYR A 8 12.00 -1.40 -5.77
N SER A 9 11.76 -0.39 -6.60
CA SER A 9 12.39 -0.22 -7.91
C SER A 9 13.78 0.40 -7.78
N CYS A 10 14.76 -0.11 -8.54
CA CYS A 10 16.08 0.50 -8.64
C CYS A 10 16.09 1.67 -9.64
N PRO A 11 17.00 2.67 -9.51
CA PRO A 11 18.11 2.77 -8.55
C PRO A 11 17.78 3.57 -7.26
N SER A 12 16.60 4.20 -7.18
CA SER A 12 16.25 5.11 -6.08
C SER A 12 15.36 4.43 -5.04
N SER A 13 15.66 4.63 -3.76
CA SER A 13 14.75 4.31 -2.66
C SER A 13 13.65 5.37 -2.46
N ASP A 14 13.70 6.48 -3.19
CA ASP A 14 12.64 7.49 -3.19
C ASP A 14 11.37 6.92 -3.84
N SER A 15 10.31 6.89 -3.06
CA SER A 15 9.00 6.37 -3.46
C SER A 15 8.09 7.44 -4.07
N THR A 16 8.52 8.70 -4.09
CA THR A 16 7.74 9.83 -4.63
C THR A 16 7.34 9.63 -6.09
N PRO A 17 8.24 9.21 -7.01
CA PRO A 17 7.87 8.96 -8.41
C PRO A 17 6.83 7.85 -8.56
N PHE A 18 6.92 6.85 -7.70
CA PHE A 18 5.96 5.74 -7.66
C PHE A 18 4.57 6.22 -7.21
N TRP A 19 4.46 7.01 -6.14
CA TRP A 19 3.16 7.56 -5.74
C TRP A 19 2.59 8.53 -6.78
N ALA A 20 3.44 9.32 -7.43
CA ALA A 20 3.00 10.18 -8.53
C ALA A 20 2.41 9.36 -9.69
N HIS A 21 3.00 8.21 -10.02
CA HIS A 21 2.46 7.27 -10.99
C HIS A 21 1.09 6.72 -10.57
N GLU A 22 0.98 6.20 -9.34
CA GLU A 22 -0.27 5.64 -8.82
C GLU A 22 -1.38 6.68 -8.79
N TRP A 23 -1.10 7.92 -8.39
CA TRP A 23 -2.08 8.99 -8.44
C TRP A 23 -2.49 9.32 -9.87
N SER A 24 -1.53 9.60 -10.75
CA SER A 24 -1.79 10.05 -12.12
C SER A 24 -2.57 9.02 -12.92
N LYS A 25 -2.21 7.73 -12.78
CA LYS A 25 -2.77 6.62 -13.55
C LYS A 25 -4.04 6.02 -12.95
N HIS A 26 -4.15 5.98 -11.62
CA HIS A 26 -5.24 5.28 -10.92
C HIS A 26 -6.06 6.20 -10.02
N GLY A 27 -5.42 7.05 -9.22
CA GLY A 27 -6.11 7.93 -8.27
C GLY A 27 -7.03 8.96 -8.93
N THR A 28 -6.64 9.56 -10.06
CA THR A 28 -7.47 10.52 -10.80
C THR A 28 -8.79 9.94 -11.29
N CYS A 29 -8.88 8.63 -11.55
CA CYS A 29 -10.11 7.95 -11.94
C CYS A 29 -11.12 7.81 -10.79
N SER A 30 -10.70 8.05 -9.55
CA SER A 30 -11.51 7.88 -8.34
C SER A 30 -12.09 9.19 -7.80
N LEU A 31 -12.02 10.29 -8.56
CA LEU A 31 -12.52 11.61 -8.15
C LEU A 31 -14.04 11.69 -7.94
N SER A 32 -14.80 10.69 -8.40
CA SER A 32 -16.23 10.55 -8.04
C SER A 32 -16.46 10.05 -6.61
N VAL A 33 -15.42 9.56 -5.94
CA VAL A 33 -15.48 8.94 -4.60
C VAL A 33 -14.58 9.67 -3.59
N PHE A 34 -13.43 10.17 -4.02
CA PHE A 34 -12.42 10.81 -3.15
C PHE A 34 -12.15 12.25 -3.56
N ASP A 35 -12.02 13.15 -2.58
CA ASP A 35 -11.71 14.57 -2.82
C ASP A 35 -10.19 14.78 -2.94
N GLY A 36 -9.63 14.19 -4.01
CA GLY A 36 -8.24 14.39 -4.40
C GLY A 36 -7.24 13.37 -3.80
N GLN A 37 -5.96 13.76 -3.87
CA GLN A 37 -4.82 12.89 -3.55
C GLN A 37 -4.83 12.37 -2.12
N TYR A 38 -5.14 13.24 -1.16
CA TYR A 38 -5.07 12.91 0.25
C TYR A 38 -6.02 11.76 0.59
N ASP A 39 -7.29 11.87 0.18
CA ASP A 39 -8.33 10.88 0.44
C ASP A 39 -8.02 9.53 -0.22
N TYR A 40 -7.55 9.55 -1.46
CA TYR A 40 -7.13 8.34 -2.18
C TYR A 40 -6.04 7.57 -1.42
N PHE A 41 -4.95 8.25 -1.06
CA PHE A 41 -3.85 7.60 -0.34
C PHE A 41 -4.23 7.21 1.09
N LYS A 42 -5.03 8.03 1.78
CA LYS A 42 -5.55 7.71 3.11
C LYS A 42 -6.40 6.45 3.08
N ALA A 43 -7.34 6.34 2.13
CA ALA A 43 -8.20 5.17 1.99
C ALA A 43 -7.39 3.89 1.74
N GLY A 44 -6.38 3.94 0.86
CA GLY A 44 -5.49 2.80 0.62
C GLY A 44 -4.70 2.37 1.85
N LEU A 45 -4.18 3.32 2.64
CA LEU A 45 -3.46 3.04 3.88
C LEU A 45 -4.38 2.48 4.98
N ASP A 46 -5.57 3.05 5.14
CA ASP A 46 -6.56 2.59 6.11
C ASP A 46 -7.02 1.17 5.78
N LEU A 47 -7.24 0.86 4.50
CA LEU A 47 -7.60 -0.49 4.05
C LEU A 47 -6.48 -1.49 4.35
N LYS A 48 -5.23 -1.13 4.08
CA LYS A 48 -4.05 -1.96 4.40
C LYS A 48 -3.96 -2.26 5.89
N ASP A 49 -4.21 -1.29 6.75
CA ASP A 49 -4.16 -1.49 8.21
C ASP A 49 -5.34 -2.33 8.71
N LYS A 50 -6.54 -2.12 8.14
CA LYS A 50 -7.75 -2.91 8.47
C LYS A 50 -7.60 -4.38 8.06
N VAL A 51 -6.95 -4.65 6.94
CA VAL A 51 -6.73 -6.00 6.41
C VAL A 51 -5.24 -6.35 6.53
N ASN A 52 -4.77 -6.58 7.77
CA ASN A 52 -3.40 -7.00 8.01
C ASN A 52 -3.18 -8.45 7.56
N ILE A 53 -2.97 -8.63 6.25
CA ILE A 53 -2.82 -9.94 5.60
C ILE A 53 -1.70 -10.75 6.26
N LEU A 54 -0.57 -10.13 6.62
CA LEU A 54 0.53 -10.84 7.28
C LEU A 54 0.12 -11.42 8.64
N GLN A 55 -0.66 -10.67 9.42
CA GLN A 55 -1.18 -11.17 10.70
C GLN A 55 -2.18 -12.31 10.48
N ILE A 56 -3.09 -12.18 9.52
CA ILE A 56 -4.05 -13.23 9.16
C ILE A 56 -3.31 -14.52 8.77
N LEU A 57 -2.31 -14.43 7.89
CA LEU A 57 -1.51 -15.59 7.46
C LEU A 57 -0.71 -16.24 8.60
N LYS A 58 -0.24 -15.44 9.57
CA LYS A 58 0.44 -15.96 10.77
C LYS A 58 -0.51 -16.71 11.71
N GLN A 59 -1.75 -16.23 11.84
CA GLN A 59 -2.77 -16.86 12.70
C GLN A 59 -3.27 -18.18 12.11
N GLU A 60 -3.44 -18.24 10.78
CA GLU A 60 -3.92 -19.43 10.07
C GLU A 60 -2.81 -20.49 9.80
N GLY A 61 -1.66 -20.40 10.47
CA GLY A 61 -0.61 -21.43 10.45
C GLY A 61 0.24 -21.50 9.17
N ASN A 62 -0.02 -20.68 8.16
CA ASN A 62 0.63 -20.79 6.84
C ASN A 62 2.03 -20.15 6.75
N ILE A 63 2.57 -19.61 7.85
CA ILE A 63 3.92 -19.01 7.90
C ILE A 63 4.81 -19.61 9.02
N ILE A 64 4.30 -20.51 9.87
CA ILE A 64 5.08 -21.15 10.96
C ILE A 64 5.38 -22.64 10.67
N LEU A 65 5.79 -22.97 9.45
CA LEU A 65 6.39 -24.29 9.15
C LEU A 65 7.87 -24.19 8.69
N LEU A 66 8.53 -23.06 8.90
CA LEU A 66 9.99 -22.91 8.67
C LEU A 66 10.71 -22.30 9.87
N GLN A 67 10.36 -22.76 11.08
CA GLN A 67 11.26 -22.71 12.23
C GLN A 67 11.13 -24.05 12.98
N ALA A 68 11.66 -25.11 12.35
CA ALA A 68 12.12 -26.31 13.02
C ALA A 68 13.63 -26.41 12.78
#